data_AF-A0A924L5S5-F1
#
_entry.id   AF-A0A924L5S5-F1
#
_cell.length_a   1.000
_cell.length_b   1.000
_cell.length_c   1.000
_cell.angle_alpha   90.00
_cell.angle_beta   90.00
_cell.angle_gamma   90.00
#
_symmetry.space_group_name_H-M   'P 1'
#
loop_
_entity.id
_entity.type
_entity.pdbx_description
1 polymer ?
#
loop_
_entity_poly.entity_id
_entity_poly.type
_entity_poly.pdbx_seq_one_letter_code
_entity_poly.pdbx_strand_id
1 'polypeptide(L)'
;MPAAASVRQELTDILVRVVGCPADDVVPEARLKDLGTDSLTIVEVGEELGRRFGVYLSDDTIDGLVTVDDAIKAVVRHDGSVPPRGATSVGAPSTRTPPSALANRSATAAQRKNNGAVAQLVLALAIVGGIVGATLGLGGAALVTATGLGSVDLPPVSAPSTPATASATPSATPTPPPTTSTSGTVDPDPTLTVSSENVSPGERFVLQGAFPALGENALLQVQVKDPGGEWDEFPIDTTTRAGGQYKTEIYTSRTGKRKFRMLAKESGKVSPAATVTIG
;
A
#
# COMPACT_ATOMS: atom_id res chain seq x y z
N MET A 1 3.78 8.56 28.53
CA MET A 1 3.88 7.43 27.59
C MET A 1 2.95 6.34 28.06
N PRO A 2 2.02 5.85 27.23
CA PRO A 2 1.20 4.70 27.59
C PRO A 2 2.09 3.48 27.82
N ALA A 3 1.73 2.63 28.77
CA ALA A 3 2.46 1.38 29.01
C ALA A 3 2.18 0.40 27.85
N ALA A 4 3.21 -0.31 27.37
CA ALA A 4 3.09 -1.25 26.25
C ALA A 4 1.97 -2.29 26.45
N ALA A 5 1.74 -2.73 27.69
CA ALA A 5 0.65 -3.66 28.02
C ALA A 5 -0.74 -3.06 27.79
N SER A 6 -0.93 -1.77 28.11
CA SER A 6 -2.19 -1.06 27.86
C SER A 6 -2.40 -0.83 26.37
N VAL A 7 -1.34 -0.52 25.62
CA VAL A 7 -1.39 -0.39 24.16
C VAL A 7 -1.77 -1.72 23.50
N ARG A 8 -1.16 -2.83 23.94
CA ARG A 8 -1.49 -4.17 23.45
C ARG A 8 -2.96 -4.52 23.69
N GLN A 9 -3.50 -4.21 24.88
CA GLN A 9 -4.89 -4.51 25.20
C GLN A 9 -5.87 -3.77 24.27
N GLU A 10 -5.65 -2.47 24.05
CA GLU A 10 -6.46 -1.68 23.13
C GLU A 10 -6.29 -2.12 21.67
N LEU A 11 -5.05 -2.40 21.24
CA LEU A 11 -4.78 -2.93 19.91
C LEU A 11 -5.48 -4.28 19.67
N THR A 12 -5.52 -5.15 20.68
CA THR A 12 -6.23 -6.43 20.61
C THR A 12 -7.73 -6.21 20.39
N ASP A 13 -8.35 -5.31 21.14
CA ASP A 13 -9.77 -4.95 20.96
C ASP A 13 -10.04 -4.39 19.55
N ILE A 14 -9.17 -3.52 19.04
CA ILE A 14 -9.28 -2.98 17.69
C ILE A 14 -9.20 -4.09 16.65
N LEU A 15 -8.20 -4.97 16.72
CA LEU A 15 -8.00 -6.06 15.76
C LEU A 15 -9.18 -7.05 15.77
N VAL A 16 -9.67 -7.42 16.95
CA VAL A 16 -10.85 -8.29 17.09
C VAL A 16 -12.08 -7.64 16.44
N ARG A 17 -12.29 -6.34 16.62
CA ARG A 17 -13.47 -5.63 16.09
C ARG A 17 -13.39 -5.35 14.59
N VAL A 18 -12.22 -4.94 14.09
CA VAL A 18 -12.02 -4.50 12.70
C VAL A 18 -11.77 -5.69 11.78
N VAL A 19 -10.95 -6.65 12.23
CA VAL A 19 -10.49 -7.79 11.42
C VAL A 19 -11.26 -9.07 11.76
N GLY A 20 -11.78 -9.18 12.98
CA GLY A 20 -12.48 -10.40 13.43
C GLY A 20 -11.54 -11.54 13.85
N CYS A 21 -10.26 -11.25 14.14
CA CYS A 21 -9.31 -12.26 14.57
C CYS A 21 -9.54 -12.67 16.04
N PRO A 22 -9.17 -13.91 16.45
CA PRO A 22 -9.20 -14.32 17.85
C PRO A 22 -8.24 -13.48 18.70
N ALA A 23 -8.67 -13.08 19.90
CA ALA A 23 -7.84 -12.28 20.81
C ALA A 23 -6.56 -13.02 21.25
N ASP A 24 -6.64 -14.34 21.36
CA ASP A 24 -5.51 -15.19 21.78
C ASP A 24 -4.41 -15.28 20.71
N ASP A 25 -4.73 -14.99 19.45
CA ASP A 25 -3.77 -14.94 18.35
C ASP A 25 -2.97 -13.62 18.32
N VAL A 26 -3.43 -12.59 19.04
CA VAL A 26 -2.79 -11.27 19.10
C VAL A 26 -1.60 -11.30 20.07
N VAL A 27 -0.53 -11.95 19.64
CA VAL A 27 0.76 -11.99 20.33
C VAL A 27 1.75 -10.98 19.70
N PRO A 28 2.74 -10.45 20.46
CA PRO A 28 3.65 -9.41 19.96
C PRO A 28 4.35 -9.78 18.63
N GLU A 29 4.71 -11.05 18.47
CA GLU A 29 5.43 -11.57 17.30
C GLU A 29 4.50 -11.88 16.12
N ALA A 30 3.18 -11.87 16.31
CA ALA A 30 2.23 -12.14 15.26
C ALA A 30 2.32 -11.06 14.18
N ARG A 31 2.31 -11.49 12.92
CA ARG A 31 2.27 -10.58 11.79
C ARG A 31 0.85 -10.10 11.60
N LEU A 32 0.67 -8.81 11.38
CA LEU A 32 -0.65 -8.22 11.14
C LEU A 32 -1.33 -8.87 9.92
N LYS A 33 -0.58 -9.17 8.86
CA LYS A 33 -1.11 -9.90 7.69
C LYS A 33 -1.64 -11.29 8.02
N ASP A 34 -1.01 -12.00 8.96
CA ASP A 34 -1.42 -13.35 9.34
C ASP A 34 -2.68 -13.32 10.23
N LEU A 35 -2.92 -12.19 10.91
CA LEU A 35 -4.16 -11.92 11.66
C LEU A 35 -5.33 -11.49 10.76
N GLY A 36 -5.10 -11.33 9.44
CA GLY A 36 -6.12 -10.90 8.49
C GLY A 36 -6.12 -9.41 8.15
N THR A 37 -5.12 -8.65 8.62
CA THR A 37 -4.98 -7.24 8.28
C THR A 37 -4.40 -7.09 6.86
N ASP A 38 -5.19 -6.53 5.95
CA ASP A 38 -4.78 -6.11 4.61
C ASP A 38 -4.37 -4.62 4.57
N SER A 39 -4.02 -4.11 3.38
CA SER A 39 -3.58 -2.71 3.20
C SER A 39 -4.65 -1.66 3.52
N LEU A 40 -5.94 -2.00 3.49
CA LEU A 40 -7.01 -1.04 3.82
C LEU A 40 -7.32 -1.07 5.32
N THR A 41 -7.45 -2.27 5.87
CA THR A 41 -7.71 -2.50 7.29
C THR A 41 -6.55 -2.06 8.17
N ILE A 42 -5.29 -2.09 7.69
CA ILE A 42 -4.15 -1.59 8.47
C ILE A 42 -4.21 -0.08 8.70
N VAL A 43 -4.76 0.68 7.74
CA VAL A 43 -4.99 2.12 7.87
C VAL A 43 -6.04 2.39 8.94
N GLU A 44 -7.16 1.65 8.91
CA GLU A 44 -8.21 1.78 9.92
C GLU A 44 -7.71 1.42 11.33
N VAL A 45 -6.94 0.34 11.46
CA VAL A 45 -6.32 -0.07 12.73
C VAL A 45 -5.36 1.00 13.24
N GLY A 46 -4.50 1.54 12.37
CA GLY A 46 -3.54 2.60 12.70
C GLY A 46 -4.22 3.90 13.15
N GLU A 47 -5.24 4.35 12.42
CA GLU A 47 -6.00 5.55 12.77
C GLU A 47 -6.80 5.40 14.07
N GLU A 48 -7.43 4.25 14.29
CA GLU A 48 -8.16 3.94 15.52
C GLU A 48 -7.20 3.92 16.72
N LEU A 49 -6.04 3.26 16.57
CA LEU A 49 -5.02 3.18 17.59
C LEU A 49 -4.46 4.58 17.93
N GLY A 50 -4.15 5.37 16.90
CA GLY A 50 -3.73 6.76 17.06
C GLY A 50 -4.76 7.60 17.81
N ARG A 51 -6.04 7.47 17.45
CA ARG A 51 -7.16 8.19 18.08
C ARG A 51 -7.34 7.83 19.56
N ARG A 52 -7.22 6.54 19.92
CA ARG A 52 -7.36 6.08 21.32
C ARG A 52 -6.24 6.61 22.22
N PHE A 53 -5.02 6.70 21.71
CA PHE A 53 -3.86 7.17 22.48
C PHE A 53 -3.53 8.65 22.29
N GLY A 54 -4.28 9.36 21.44
CA GLY A 54 -4.04 10.78 21.14
C GLY A 54 -2.71 11.01 20.42
N VAL A 55 -2.28 10.06 19.60
CA VAL A 55 -1.03 10.13 18.82
C VAL A 55 -1.36 10.17 17.33
N TYR A 56 -0.58 10.95 16.59
CA TYR A 56 -0.60 10.92 15.13
C TYR A 56 0.43 9.91 14.65
N LEU A 57 -0.03 8.88 13.93
CA LEU A 57 0.81 7.95 13.21
C LEU A 57 0.79 8.38 11.74
N SER A 58 1.96 8.62 11.14
CA SER A 58 2.03 8.99 9.73
C SER A 58 1.68 7.81 8.83
N ASP A 59 1.26 8.08 7.60
CA ASP A 59 0.97 7.08 6.58
C ASP A 59 2.16 6.12 6.40
N ASP A 60 3.40 6.64 6.31
CA ASP A 60 4.62 5.83 6.24
C ASP A 60 4.79 4.89 7.45
N THR A 61 4.39 5.34 8.64
CA THR A 61 4.47 4.54 9.87
C THR A 61 3.44 3.42 9.83
N ILE A 62 2.21 3.74 9.40
CA ILE A 62 1.09 2.80 9.27
C ILE A 62 1.40 1.74 8.20
N ASP A 63 1.89 2.17 7.03
CA ASP A 63 2.26 1.29 5.91
C ASP A 63 3.45 0.38 6.26
N GLY A 64 4.31 0.83 7.17
CA GLY A 64 5.46 0.08 7.67
C GLY A 64 5.16 -0.94 8.77
N LEU A 65 3.93 -1.01 9.29
CA LEU A 65 3.58 -1.94 10.36
C LEU A 65 3.56 -3.38 9.86
N VAL A 66 4.41 -4.24 10.44
CA VAL A 66 4.50 -5.67 10.08
C VAL A 66 3.91 -6.55 11.18
N THR A 67 4.28 -6.29 12.44
CA THR A 67 3.89 -7.10 13.60
C THR A 67 3.06 -6.31 14.61
N VAL A 68 2.40 -7.04 15.52
CA VAL A 68 1.68 -6.44 16.67
C VAL A 68 2.63 -5.59 17.52
N ASP A 69 3.87 -6.04 17.74
CA ASP A 69 4.87 -5.30 18.50
C ASP A 69 5.31 -4.00 17.79
N ASP A 70 5.35 -3.98 16.46
CA ASP A 70 5.63 -2.75 15.69
C ASP A 70 4.55 -1.69 15.94
N ALA A 71 3.28 -2.08 15.94
CA ALA A 71 2.16 -1.17 16.22
C ALA A 71 2.21 -0.65 17.67
N ILE A 72 2.57 -1.50 18.63
CA ILE A 72 2.75 -1.09 20.03
C ILE A 72 3.90 -0.08 20.14
N LYS A 73 5.04 -0.37 19.51
CA LYS A 73 6.22 0.52 19.52
C LYS A 73 5.91 1.87 18.89
N ALA A 74 5.19 1.90 17.77
CA ALA A 74 4.82 3.14 17.09
C ALA A 74 4.11 4.13 18.03
N VAL A 75 3.16 3.61 18.83
CA VAL A 75 2.42 4.42 19.82
C VAL A 75 3.31 4.80 21.01
N VAL A 76 4.06 3.86 21.57
CA VAL A 76 4.89 4.10 22.78
C VAL A 76 6.00 5.12 22.50
N ARG A 77 6.59 5.07 21.30
CA ARG A 77 7.66 5.98 20.88
C ARG A 77 7.14 7.31 20.35
N HIS A 78 5.84 7.41 20.07
CA HIS A 78 5.26 8.53 19.34
C HIS A 78 5.91 8.72 17.96
N ASP A 79 6.25 7.61 17.28
CA ASP A 79 6.82 7.67 15.94
C ASP A 79 5.81 8.33 14.99
N GLY A 80 6.24 9.40 14.31
CA GLY A 80 5.38 10.19 13.43
C GLY A 80 4.62 11.35 14.07
N SER A 81 4.75 11.63 15.38
CA SER A 81 3.93 12.66 16.09
C SER A 81 4.24 14.13 15.76
N VAL A 82 4.84 14.43 14.60
CA VAL A 82 4.96 15.80 14.09
C VAL A 82 3.87 16.00 13.03
N PRO A 83 2.75 16.69 13.33
CA PRO A 83 1.81 17.10 12.29
C PRO A 83 2.56 17.96 11.25
N PRO A 84 2.19 17.90 9.95
CA PRO A 84 2.83 18.71 8.92
C PRO A 84 2.85 20.17 9.37
N ARG A 85 4.06 20.74 9.49
CA ARG A 85 4.30 22.12 9.89
C ARG A 85 3.85 23.03 8.73
N GLY A 86 2.55 23.30 8.67
CA GLY A 86 1.89 23.92 7.53
C GLY A 86 0.79 24.90 7.90
N ALA A 87 1.01 25.73 8.91
CA ALA A 87 0.28 26.98 9.07
C ALA A 87 1.24 28.09 9.49
N THR A 88 1.82 28.77 8.49
CA THR A 88 2.33 30.15 8.52
C THR A 88 3.26 30.54 9.68
N SER A 89 4.57 30.37 9.48
CA SER A 89 5.54 31.40 9.90
C SER A 89 6.00 32.16 8.66
N VAL A 90 5.14 33.07 8.17
CA VAL A 90 5.61 34.13 7.29
C VAL A 90 6.48 35.05 8.14
N GLY A 91 7.74 35.16 7.74
CA GLY A 91 8.72 35.99 8.42
C GLY A 91 8.30 37.47 8.47
N ALA A 92 8.61 38.10 9.59
CA ALA A 92 8.76 39.54 9.67
C ALA A 92 10.21 39.84 10.10
N PRO A 93 10.89 40.79 9.45
CA PRO A 93 12.31 41.04 9.64
C PRO A 93 12.60 41.74 10.96
N SER A 94 13.79 41.44 11.50
CA SER A 94 14.39 42.09 12.66
C SER A 94 14.45 43.63 12.52
N THR A 95 13.76 44.36 13.39
CA THR A 95 14.18 45.70 13.82
C THR A 95 13.88 45.95 15.32
N ARG A 96 14.97 46.07 16.09
CA ARG A 96 15.24 46.84 17.33
C ARG A 96 14.21 46.93 18.47
N THR A 97 14.69 46.60 19.66
CA THR A 97 14.19 46.91 21.04
C THR A 97 14.76 48.28 21.53
N PRO A 98 14.34 48.89 22.66
CA PRO A 98 13.15 49.72 22.96
C PRO A 98 13.56 51.14 23.52
N PRO A 99 12.74 51.96 24.25
CA PRO A 99 12.28 51.66 25.62
C PRO A 99 10.89 52.21 26.07
N SER A 100 10.43 51.64 27.19
CA SER A 100 9.57 52.24 28.24
C SER A 100 8.10 52.60 27.97
N ALA A 101 7.19 51.87 28.61
CA ALA A 101 6.35 52.43 29.69
C ALA A 101 5.51 51.34 30.39
N LEU A 102 5.75 51.21 31.69
CA LEU A 102 4.85 50.63 32.68
C LEU A 102 3.45 51.28 32.60
N ALA A 103 2.36 50.49 32.65
CA ALA A 103 1.16 50.84 33.42
C ALA A 103 0.14 49.69 33.47
N ASN A 104 -0.03 49.16 34.67
CA ASN A 104 -1.18 48.40 35.18
C ASN A 104 -2.54 48.88 34.66
N ARG A 105 -3.51 47.95 34.55
CA ARG A 105 -4.79 47.97 35.32
C ARG A 105 -5.67 46.74 35.03
N SER A 106 -5.85 45.95 36.11
CA SER A 106 -7.13 45.51 36.66
C SER A 106 -7.99 44.45 35.95
N ALA A 107 -8.55 43.59 36.80
CA ALA A 107 -9.26 42.36 36.51
C ALA A 107 -10.79 42.53 36.34
N THR A 108 -11.40 41.41 35.89
CA THR A 108 -12.79 40.94 36.02
C THR A 108 -13.93 41.64 35.27
N ALA A 109 -14.57 40.92 34.33
CA ALA A 109 -16.03 40.76 34.24
C ALA A 109 -16.42 39.64 33.25
N ALA A 110 -17.46 38.88 33.59
CA ALA A 110 -17.94 37.66 32.96
C ALA A 110 -18.80 37.88 31.69
N GLN A 111 -18.81 36.91 30.75
CA GLN A 111 -19.94 36.65 29.83
C GLN A 111 -19.78 35.27 29.13
N ARG A 112 -20.35 34.16 29.64
CA ARG A 112 -21.68 33.57 29.40
C ARG A 112 -21.92 32.98 27.99
N LYS A 113 -21.78 31.65 27.92
CA LYS A 113 -22.66 30.60 27.33
C LYS A 113 -23.25 30.79 25.91
N ASN A 114 -22.89 29.88 24.98
CA ASN A 114 -23.83 29.13 24.12
C ASN A 114 -23.10 28.13 23.20
N ASN A 115 -23.20 26.82 23.47
CA ASN A 115 -22.91 25.74 22.51
C ASN A 115 -23.86 24.55 22.76
N GLY A 116 -25.18 24.82 22.67
CA GLY A 116 -26.24 23.80 22.78
C GLY A 116 -26.87 23.42 21.43
N ALA A 117 -26.38 23.94 20.31
CA ALA A 117 -27.04 23.83 19.01
C ALA A 117 -26.57 22.62 18.17
N VAL A 118 -25.41 22.02 18.47
CA VAL A 118 -24.86 20.93 17.64
C VAL A 118 -25.43 19.57 18.02
N ALA A 119 -25.75 19.34 19.30
CA ALA A 119 -26.29 18.06 19.78
C ALA A 119 -27.72 17.76 19.25
N GLN A 120 -28.50 18.80 18.91
CA GLN A 120 -29.86 18.63 18.39
C GLN A 120 -29.90 18.21 16.91
N LEU A 121 -28.82 18.41 16.14
CA LEU A 121 -28.77 18.04 14.73
C LEU A 121 -28.48 16.54 14.52
N VAL A 122 -27.71 15.92 15.42
CA VAL A 122 -27.31 14.49 15.34
C VAL A 122 -28.52 13.57 15.58
N LEU A 123 -29.42 13.94 16.48
CA LEU A 123 -30.57 13.11 16.83
C LEU A 123 -31.62 13.03 15.69
N ALA A 124 -31.73 14.07 14.87
CA ALA A 124 -32.70 14.10 13.77
C ALA A 124 -32.31 13.19 12.58
N LEU A 125 -31.01 13.04 12.29
CA LEU A 125 -30.52 12.20 11.19
C LEU A 125 -30.60 10.69 11.51
N ALA A 126 -30.46 10.30 12.78
CA ALA A 126 -30.55 8.90 13.21
C ALA A 126 -31.96 8.30 13.00
N ILE A 127 -33.02 9.10 13.16
CA ILE A 127 -34.40 8.64 13.00
C ILE A 127 -34.74 8.40 11.52
N VAL A 128 -34.26 9.26 10.61
CA VAL A 128 -34.48 9.11 9.17
C VAL A 128 -33.69 7.92 8.62
N GLY A 129 -32.46 7.71 9.07
CA GLY A 129 -31.63 6.56 8.67
C GLY A 129 -32.21 5.21 9.09
N GLY A 130 -32.82 5.12 10.28
CA GLY A 130 -33.44 3.88 10.78
C GLY A 130 -34.63 3.39 9.96
N ILE A 131 -35.42 4.30 9.38
CA ILE A 131 -36.61 3.94 8.57
C ILE A 131 -36.21 3.44 7.17
N VAL A 132 -35.17 4.02 6.57
CA VAL A 132 -34.66 3.58 5.24
C VAL A 132 -33.87 2.28 5.34
N GLY A 133 -33.10 2.09 6.42
CA GLY A 133 -32.33 0.86 6.63
C GLY A 133 -33.21 -0.39 6.84
N ALA A 134 -34.35 -0.24 7.51
CA ALA A 134 -35.25 -1.36 7.79
C ALA A 134 -36.02 -1.88 6.56
N THR A 135 -36.23 -1.05 5.52
CA THR A 135 -36.96 -1.46 4.31
C THR A 135 -36.09 -2.15 3.27
N LEU A 136 -34.77 -1.90 3.26
CA LEU A 136 -33.81 -2.57 2.37
C LEU A 136 -33.11 -3.78 3.01
N GLY A 137 -33.13 -3.90 4.35
CA GLY A 137 -32.41 -4.94 5.08
C GLY A 137 -33.13 -6.31 5.20
N LEU A 138 -34.35 -6.45 4.71
CA LEU A 138 -35.16 -7.68 4.85
C LEU A 138 -35.54 -8.27 3.48
N GLY A 139 -34.57 -8.76 2.70
CA GLY A 139 -34.89 -9.35 1.39
C GLY A 139 -33.79 -10.11 0.64
N GLY A 140 -32.67 -10.47 1.28
CA GLY A 140 -31.50 -11.01 0.57
C GLY A 140 -31.02 -12.41 0.97
N ALA A 141 -31.80 -13.16 1.77
CA ALA A 141 -31.40 -14.49 2.22
C ALA A 141 -32.47 -15.54 1.86
N ALA A 142 -32.66 -15.78 0.56
CA ALA A 142 -33.20 -17.04 0.08
C ALA A 142 -32.85 -17.26 -1.40
N LEU A 143 -32.27 -18.43 -1.68
CA LEU A 143 -32.20 -19.16 -2.96
C LEU A 143 -31.03 -18.86 -3.91
N VAL A 144 -29.90 -19.61 -3.78
CA VAL A 144 -29.32 -20.42 -4.88
C VAL A 144 -28.51 -21.59 -4.28
N THR A 145 -29.15 -22.74 -4.12
CA THR A 145 -28.48 -24.05 -4.10
C THR A 145 -29.00 -24.84 -5.30
N ALA A 146 -28.44 -24.59 -6.50
CA ALA A 146 -28.78 -25.34 -7.71
C ALA A 146 -27.76 -25.15 -8.84
N THR A 147 -26.47 -25.45 -8.61
CA THR A 147 -25.52 -25.70 -9.71
C THR A 147 -24.68 -26.92 -9.34
N GLY A 148 -25.24 -28.10 -9.61
CA GLY A 148 -24.53 -29.36 -9.44
C GLY A 148 -23.27 -29.42 -10.30
N LEU A 149 -22.13 -29.10 -9.71
CA LEU A 149 -20.79 -29.46 -10.19
C LEU A 149 -20.15 -30.35 -9.12
N GLY A 150 -20.72 -31.55 -8.99
CA GLY A 150 -20.04 -32.64 -8.32
C GLY A 150 -18.86 -33.12 -9.15
N SER A 151 -17.75 -33.37 -8.46
CA SER A 151 -16.74 -34.39 -8.80
C SER A 151 -16.35 -34.51 -10.27
N VAL A 152 -15.22 -33.88 -10.64
CA VAL A 152 -14.51 -34.23 -11.87
C VAL A 152 -13.66 -35.47 -11.61
N ASP A 153 -14.10 -36.55 -12.24
CA ASP A 153 -13.47 -37.87 -12.34
C ASP A 153 -12.16 -37.76 -13.17
N LEU A 154 -11.02 -38.20 -12.61
CA LEU A 154 -9.74 -38.25 -13.31
C LEU A 154 -9.55 -39.66 -13.91
N PRO A 155 -9.35 -39.81 -15.24
CA PRO A 155 -9.10 -41.13 -15.83
C PRO A 155 -7.70 -41.68 -15.48
N PRO A 156 -7.55 -43.00 -15.34
CA PRO A 156 -6.32 -43.63 -14.87
C PRO A 156 -5.24 -43.71 -15.95
N VAL A 157 -3.99 -43.61 -15.49
CA VAL A 157 -2.77 -43.77 -16.30
C VAL A 157 -2.70 -45.19 -16.85
N SER A 158 -2.65 -45.33 -18.16
CA SER A 158 -2.26 -46.58 -18.84
C SER A 158 -1.41 -46.23 -20.06
N ALA A 159 -0.13 -46.60 -20.00
CA ALA A 159 0.80 -46.55 -21.12
C ALA A 159 0.42 -47.62 -22.16
N PRO A 160 0.63 -47.35 -23.47
CA PRO A 160 1.34 -48.37 -24.25
C PRO A 160 2.28 -47.82 -25.36
N SER A 161 3.41 -48.53 -25.48
CA SER A 161 4.04 -49.08 -26.69
C SER A 161 3.99 -48.34 -28.04
N THR A 162 5.17 -47.97 -28.54
CA THR A 162 5.56 -47.85 -29.96
C THR A 162 5.29 -49.15 -30.76
N PRO A 163 5.07 -49.15 -32.11
CA PRO A 163 6.06 -48.67 -33.10
C PRO A 163 5.57 -48.02 -34.43
N ALA A 164 6.43 -47.11 -34.94
CA ALA A 164 6.86 -46.80 -36.32
C ALA A 164 5.92 -46.91 -37.56
N THR A 165 5.77 -45.80 -38.32
CA THR A 165 6.48 -45.53 -39.61
C THR A 165 5.88 -44.34 -40.41
N ALA A 166 6.74 -43.34 -40.70
CA ALA A 166 6.82 -42.36 -41.83
C ALA A 166 5.57 -41.54 -42.24
N SER A 167 5.62 -40.25 -42.62
CA SER A 167 6.70 -39.29 -42.87
C SER A 167 6.06 -37.91 -43.05
N ALA A 168 6.48 -36.90 -42.27
CA ALA A 168 6.57 -35.48 -42.68
C ALA A 168 7.23 -34.66 -41.54
N THR A 169 8.49 -34.27 -41.75
CA THR A 169 9.29 -33.28 -41.00
C THR A 169 9.23 -31.97 -41.81
N PRO A 170 9.13 -30.74 -41.24
CA PRO A 170 10.03 -30.13 -40.25
C PRO A 170 9.33 -29.57 -39.00
N SER A 171 9.86 -29.82 -37.81
CA SER A 171 10.84 -28.99 -37.08
C SER A 171 10.17 -28.26 -35.92
N ALA A 172 10.22 -28.91 -34.75
CA ALA A 172 10.08 -28.26 -33.46
C ALA A 172 11.27 -27.30 -33.24
N THR A 173 10.98 -26.10 -32.72
CA THR A 173 11.94 -25.06 -32.35
C THR A 173 11.36 -24.38 -31.10
N PRO A 174 12.14 -24.11 -30.04
CA PRO A 174 12.20 -24.99 -28.88
C PRO A 174 11.74 -24.32 -27.58
N THR A 175 11.44 -25.16 -26.59
CA THR A 175 11.56 -24.84 -25.16
C THR A 175 12.90 -24.13 -24.89
N PRO A 176 12.92 -22.90 -24.36
CA PRO A 176 14.18 -22.32 -23.92
C PRO A 176 14.71 -23.14 -22.73
N PRO A 177 16.01 -23.46 -22.71
CA PRO A 177 16.65 -24.21 -21.63
C PRO A 177 16.70 -23.38 -20.34
N PRO A 178 16.88 -24.01 -19.16
CA PRO A 178 17.34 -23.29 -17.99
C PRO A 178 18.76 -22.79 -18.27
N THR A 179 18.90 -21.51 -18.60
CA THR A 179 20.23 -20.91 -18.73
C THR A 179 20.79 -20.68 -17.33
N THR A 180 21.62 -21.61 -16.89
CA THR A 180 22.71 -21.36 -15.94
C THR A 180 23.51 -20.15 -16.41
N SER A 181 23.48 -19.05 -15.65
CA SER A 181 24.37 -17.90 -15.86
C SER A 181 25.38 -17.83 -14.71
N THR A 182 26.54 -18.45 -14.99
CA THR A 182 27.89 -17.94 -14.78
C THR A 182 28.14 -16.97 -13.62
N SER A 183 28.86 -17.47 -12.62
CA SER A 183 29.72 -16.69 -11.74
C SER A 183 30.73 -15.90 -12.57
N GLY A 184 30.61 -14.58 -12.58
CA GLY A 184 31.57 -13.66 -13.18
C GLY A 184 31.38 -12.30 -12.55
N THR A 185 32.39 -11.86 -11.78
CA THR A 185 32.48 -10.52 -11.20
C THR A 185 32.62 -9.51 -12.34
N VAL A 186 31.49 -9.02 -12.83
CA VAL A 186 31.35 -7.83 -13.67
C VAL A 186 30.20 -7.08 -13.01
N ASP A 187 30.39 -5.82 -12.63
CA ASP A 187 29.33 -4.95 -12.15
C ASP A 187 28.14 -5.04 -13.13
N PRO A 188 27.04 -5.71 -12.77
CA PRO A 188 25.99 -6.00 -13.73
C PRO A 188 25.18 -4.73 -13.98
N ASP A 189 25.00 -4.41 -15.25
CA ASP A 189 24.18 -3.29 -15.67
C ASP A 189 22.70 -3.47 -15.27
N PRO A 190 21.98 -2.36 -15.01
CA PRO A 190 20.56 -2.45 -14.72
C PRO A 190 19.77 -2.98 -15.91
N THR A 191 18.81 -3.84 -15.65
CA THR A 191 17.92 -4.46 -16.64
C THR A 191 16.47 -4.11 -16.35
N LEU A 192 15.65 -4.02 -17.39
CA LEU A 192 14.20 -3.83 -17.30
C LEU A 192 13.50 -4.66 -18.37
N THR A 193 12.44 -5.36 -17.98
CA THR A 193 11.60 -6.19 -18.83
C THR A 193 10.13 -5.96 -18.46
N VAL A 194 9.27 -5.98 -19.48
CA VAL A 194 7.82 -5.83 -19.32
C VAL A 194 7.17 -7.18 -19.57
N SER A 195 6.09 -7.51 -18.85
CA SER A 195 5.32 -8.73 -19.11
C SER A 195 4.66 -8.75 -20.49
N SER A 196 4.19 -7.59 -20.96
CA SER A 196 3.52 -7.43 -22.26
C SER A 196 3.85 -6.08 -22.88
N GLU A 197 4.21 -6.06 -24.16
CA GLU A 197 4.45 -4.83 -24.91
C GLU A 197 3.16 -4.18 -25.43
N ASN A 198 2.04 -4.92 -25.44
CA ASN A 198 0.72 -4.43 -25.82
C ASN A 198 -0.27 -4.79 -24.71
N VAL A 199 -1.01 -3.81 -24.22
CA VAL A 199 -1.94 -3.97 -23.10
C VAL A 199 -3.22 -3.19 -23.36
N SER A 200 -4.34 -3.67 -22.84
CA SER A 200 -5.62 -2.99 -22.94
C SER A 200 -5.67 -1.77 -22.00
N PRO A 201 -6.52 -0.77 -22.25
CA PRO A 201 -6.68 0.36 -21.33
C PRO A 201 -7.19 -0.14 -19.96
N GLY A 202 -6.46 0.15 -18.89
CA GLY A 202 -6.79 -0.36 -17.54
C GLY A 202 -6.34 -1.81 -17.29
N GLU A 203 -5.65 -2.46 -18.22
CA GLU A 203 -5.02 -3.75 -17.97
C GLU A 203 -3.77 -3.57 -17.10
N ARG A 204 -3.57 -4.47 -16.14
CA ARG A 204 -2.38 -4.48 -15.29
C ARG A 204 -1.25 -5.17 -16.04
N PHE A 205 -0.06 -4.59 -16.00
CA PHE A 205 1.15 -5.23 -16.53
C PHE A 205 2.32 -5.08 -15.57
N VAL A 206 3.29 -5.99 -15.68
CA VAL A 206 4.41 -6.07 -14.75
C VAL A 206 5.64 -5.44 -15.39
N LEU A 207 6.31 -4.58 -14.64
CA LEU A 207 7.70 -4.17 -14.86
C LEU A 207 8.60 -4.93 -13.89
N GLN A 208 9.59 -5.63 -14.42
CA GLN A 208 10.53 -6.40 -13.61
C GLN A 208 11.94 -6.32 -14.17
N GLY A 209 12.93 -6.51 -13.32
CA GLY A 209 14.31 -6.49 -13.73
C GLY A 209 15.24 -6.61 -12.55
N ALA A 210 16.50 -6.29 -12.78
CA ALA A 210 17.50 -6.25 -11.73
C ALA A 210 18.30 -4.95 -11.82
N PHE A 211 18.62 -4.42 -10.66
CA PHE A 211 19.43 -3.24 -10.46
C PHE A 211 20.56 -3.63 -9.50
N PRO A 212 21.53 -4.46 -9.92
CA PRO A 212 22.34 -5.18 -8.94
C PRO A 212 23.49 -4.33 -8.36
N ALA A 213 23.72 -3.14 -8.93
CA ALA A 213 24.47 -2.07 -8.28
C ALA A 213 23.77 -1.53 -7.02
N LEU A 214 22.47 -1.79 -6.85
CA LEU A 214 21.70 -1.47 -5.66
C LEU A 214 21.54 -2.73 -4.81
N GLY A 215 21.73 -2.59 -3.50
CA GLY A 215 21.50 -3.65 -2.54
C GLY A 215 20.02 -3.99 -2.38
N GLU A 216 19.68 -4.68 -1.29
CA GLU A 216 18.29 -4.91 -0.91
C GLU A 216 17.66 -3.63 -0.31
N ASN A 217 16.35 -3.46 -0.48
CA ASN A 217 15.55 -2.33 0.01
C ASN A 217 15.94 -0.95 -0.57
N ALA A 218 16.61 -0.91 -1.72
CA ALA A 218 16.86 0.35 -2.41
C ALA A 218 15.59 0.85 -3.09
N LEU A 219 15.33 2.16 -2.99
CA LEU A 219 14.14 2.80 -3.55
C LEU A 219 14.31 3.07 -5.04
N LEU A 220 13.35 2.59 -5.82
CA LEU A 220 13.22 2.78 -7.25
C LEU A 220 11.93 3.55 -7.56
N GLN A 221 12.06 4.62 -8.33
CA GLN A 221 10.95 5.40 -8.88
C GLN A 221 10.65 4.90 -10.29
N VAL A 222 9.37 4.60 -10.56
CA VAL A 222 8.93 4.33 -11.93
C VAL A 222 8.79 5.65 -12.67
N GLN A 223 9.41 5.75 -13.84
CA GLN A 223 9.25 6.88 -14.74
C GLN A 223 8.58 6.47 -16.03
N VAL A 224 7.70 7.33 -16.52
CA VAL A 224 6.96 7.16 -17.76
C VAL A 224 7.28 8.32 -18.71
N LYS A 225 7.32 8.03 -20.00
CA LYS A 225 7.53 9.04 -21.04
C LYS A 225 6.51 8.85 -22.15
N ASP A 226 5.72 9.88 -22.36
CA ASP A 226 4.78 10.00 -23.47
C ASP A 226 5.50 10.34 -24.79
N PRO A 227 4.92 10.00 -25.95
CA PRO A 227 5.56 10.23 -27.24
C PRO A 227 5.71 11.73 -27.48
N GLY A 228 6.95 12.21 -27.62
CA GLY A 228 7.26 13.63 -27.76
C GLY A 228 7.25 14.42 -26.44
N GLY A 229 6.97 13.78 -25.30
CA GLY A 229 7.02 14.38 -23.97
C GLY A 229 8.40 14.32 -23.31
N GLU A 230 8.45 14.67 -22.04
CA GLU A 230 9.61 14.47 -21.17
C GLU A 230 9.43 13.20 -20.30
N TRP A 231 10.39 12.91 -19.44
CA TRP A 231 10.23 11.84 -18.46
C TRP A 231 9.49 12.37 -17.25
N ASP A 232 8.36 11.76 -16.94
CA ASP A 232 7.52 12.06 -15.78
C ASP A 232 7.61 10.92 -14.75
N GLU A 233 7.28 11.23 -13.50
CA GLU A 233 7.18 10.24 -12.44
C GLU A 233 5.81 9.58 -12.46
N PHE A 234 5.81 8.26 -12.54
CA PHE A 234 4.60 7.48 -12.31
C PHE A 234 4.40 7.36 -10.79
N PRO A 235 3.18 7.56 -10.25
CA PRO A 235 2.93 7.71 -8.82
C PRO A 235 2.96 6.36 -8.07
N ILE A 236 4.03 5.59 -8.28
CA ILE A 236 4.33 4.37 -7.54
C ILE A 236 5.85 4.31 -7.29
N ASP A 237 6.20 3.88 -6.10
CA ASP A 237 7.57 3.49 -5.75
C ASP A 237 7.67 1.97 -5.69
N THR A 238 8.86 1.44 -5.93
CA THR A 238 9.16 0.01 -5.76
C THR A 238 10.51 -0.13 -5.08
N THR A 239 10.74 -1.26 -4.42
CA THR A 239 12.01 -1.54 -3.73
C THR A 239 12.70 -2.74 -4.36
N THR A 240 14.03 -2.72 -4.32
CA THR A 240 14.82 -3.89 -4.70
C THR A 240 14.78 -4.96 -3.60
N ARG A 241 14.81 -6.21 -4.02
CA ARG A 241 14.97 -7.41 -3.21
C ARG A 241 16.44 -7.86 -3.22
N ALA A 242 16.73 -8.99 -2.57
CA ALA A 242 18.03 -9.63 -2.61
C ALA A 242 18.58 -9.71 -4.06
N GLY A 243 19.83 -9.27 -4.24
CA GLY A 243 20.48 -9.20 -5.55
C GLY A 243 20.00 -8.05 -6.46
N GLY A 244 19.37 -7.01 -5.88
CA GLY A 244 18.93 -5.82 -6.62
C GLY A 244 17.69 -6.06 -7.50
N GLN A 245 17.01 -7.19 -7.35
CA GLN A 245 15.87 -7.55 -8.18
C GLN A 245 14.64 -6.73 -7.83
N TYR A 246 13.83 -6.33 -8.81
CA TYR A 246 12.60 -5.61 -8.55
C TYR A 246 11.46 -6.14 -9.42
N LYS A 247 10.24 -5.99 -8.92
CA LYS A 247 9.01 -6.33 -9.62
C LYS A 247 7.92 -5.38 -9.14
N THR A 248 7.26 -4.71 -10.08
CA THR A 248 6.15 -3.81 -9.80
C THR A 248 5.04 -3.96 -10.83
N GLU A 249 3.81 -3.75 -10.41
CA GLU A 249 2.63 -3.79 -11.26
C GLU A 249 2.17 -2.39 -11.59
N ILE A 250 1.97 -2.12 -12.88
CA ILE A 250 1.50 -0.85 -13.40
C ILE A 250 0.04 -1.01 -13.80
N TYR A 251 -0.76 -0.02 -13.43
CA TYR A 251 -2.15 0.14 -13.87
C TYR A 251 -2.34 1.53 -14.46
N THR A 252 -2.77 1.62 -15.71
CA THR A 252 -3.06 2.90 -16.38
C THR A 252 -4.13 2.73 -17.46
N SER A 253 -5.08 3.66 -17.51
CA SER A 253 -6.08 3.77 -18.58
C SER A 253 -5.65 4.74 -19.71
N ARG A 254 -4.52 5.45 -19.55
CA ARG A 254 -3.99 6.34 -20.58
C ARG A 254 -3.45 5.53 -21.76
N THR A 255 -4.11 5.65 -22.90
CA THR A 255 -3.76 4.97 -24.15
C THR A 255 -2.59 5.63 -24.87
N GLY A 256 -1.92 4.89 -25.75
CA GLY A 256 -0.81 5.34 -26.59
C GLY A 256 0.47 4.53 -26.39
N LYS A 257 1.48 4.82 -27.21
CA LYS A 257 2.83 4.25 -27.08
C LYS A 257 3.63 5.03 -26.05
N ARG A 258 3.96 4.39 -24.93
CA ARG A 258 4.65 5.02 -23.80
C ARG A 258 5.93 4.26 -23.49
N LYS A 259 6.94 4.97 -23.00
CA LYS A 259 8.19 4.37 -22.53
C LYS A 259 8.23 4.35 -21.01
N PHE A 260 8.68 3.26 -20.43
CA PHE A 260 8.83 3.08 -18.99
C PHE A 260 10.30 2.83 -18.67
N ARG A 261 10.80 3.41 -17.58
CA ARG A 261 12.12 3.10 -17.03
C ARG A 261 12.09 3.16 -15.51
N MET A 262 13.09 2.57 -14.87
CA MET A 262 13.33 2.70 -13.43
C MET A 262 14.42 3.72 -13.16
N LEU A 263 14.21 4.57 -12.16
CA LEU A 263 15.20 5.49 -11.61
C LEU A 263 15.51 5.08 -10.16
N ALA A 264 16.78 4.90 -9.85
CA ALA A 264 17.23 4.72 -8.48
C ALA A 264 17.24 6.07 -7.76
N LYS A 265 16.40 6.26 -6.72
CA LYS A 265 16.25 7.57 -6.04
C LYS A 265 17.54 8.00 -5.33
N GLU A 266 18.29 7.04 -4.80
CA GLU A 266 19.51 7.33 -4.04
C GLU A 266 20.72 7.64 -4.93
N SER A 267 20.89 6.89 -6.02
CA SER A 267 22.08 7.02 -6.89
C SER A 267 21.85 7.84 -8.16
N GLY A 268 20.59 8.12 -8.52
CA GLY A 268 20.23 8.77 -9.77
C GLY A 268 20.45 7.90 -11.03
N LYS A 269 20.88 6.64 -10.87
CA LYS A 269 21.10 5.72 -11.99
C LYS A 269 19.76 5.27 -12.57
N VAL A 270 19.68 5.16 -13.90
CA VAL A 270 18.46 4.75 -14.62
C VAL A 270 18.62 3.41 -15.30
N SER A 271 17.52 2.65 -15.41
CA SER A 271 17.46 1.44 -16.25
C SER A 271 17.33 1.79 -17.74
N PRO A 272 17.55 0.82 -18.64
CA PRO A 272 17.05 0.89 -20.00
C PRO A 272 15.54 1.16 -20.03
N ALA A 273 15.09 1.83 -21.09
CA ALA A 273 13.67 2.12 -21.30
C ALA A 273 12.99 0.97 -22.04
N ALA A 274 11.84 0.54 -21.56
CA ALA A 274 10.97 -0.40 -22.25
C ALA A 274 9.77 0.34 -22.88
N THR A 275 9.32 -0.09 -24.06
CA THR A 275 8.19 0.54 -24.75
C THR A 275 6.95 -0.34 -24.58
N VAL A 276 5.82 0.27 -24.23
CA VAL A 276 4.52 -0.39 -24.07
C VAL A 276 3.47 0.40 -24.84
N THR A 277 2.63 -0.30 -25.58
CA THR A 277 1.48 0.25 -26.29
C THR A 277 0.22 -0.06 -25.50
N ILE A 278 -0.52 0.97 -25.11
CA ILE A 278 -1.78 0.82 -24.37
C ILE A 278 -2.93 1.20 -25.31
N GLY A 279 -3.87 0.28 -25.55
CA GLY A 279 -5.06 0.52 -26.38
C GLY A 279 -5.05 -0.14 -27.75
#